data_AF-A0A532UUW9-F1
#
_entry.id   AF-A0A532UUW9-F1
#
_cell.length_a   1.000
_cell.length_b   1.000
_cell.length_c   1.000
_cell.angle_alpha   90.00
_cell.angle_beta   90.00
_cell.angle_gamma   90.00
#
_symmetry.space_group_name_H-M   'P 1'
#
loop_
_entity.id
_entity.type
_entity.pdbx_description
1 polymer ?
#
loop_
_entity_poly.entity_id
_entity_poly.type
_entity_poly.pdbx_seq_one_letter_code
_entity_poly.pdbx_strand_id
1 'polypeptide(L)'
;MVNGVERTSIYDVIGWTGLFNVVWKSTPYPVRVFALPYGLHIYGNLLKGSSNLQQLLGVHAREYMSSKLFRLFRPRYHRVKSVLEGYGIEG
;
A
#
# COMPACT_ATOMS: atom_id res chain seq x y z
N MET A 1 18.15 -0.01 -17.42
CA MET A 1 19.28 0.71 -16.79
C MET A 1 18.75 1.99 -16.17
N VAL A 2 18.67 2.03 -14.83
CA VAL A 2 18.83 3.24 -14.04
C VAL A 2 19.63 2.79 -12.81
N ASN A 3 20.92 3.12 -12.78
CA ASN A 3 21.78 2.95 -11.61
C ASN A 3 21.47 4.08 -10.63
N GLY A 4 21.41 3.79 -9.32
CA GLY A 4 21.61 4.81 -8.29
C GLY A 4 20.52 4.87 -7.22
N VAL A 5 20.97 4.62 -5.99
CA VAL A 5 20.22 4.62 -4.72
C VAL A 5 19.39 3.35 -4.50
N GLU A 6 19.88 2.43 -3.66
CA GLU A 6 19.02 1.50 -2.92
C GLU A 6 18.08 2.33 -2.05
N ARG A 7 17.03 2.91 -2.66
CA ARG A 7 15.93 3.50 -1.90
C ARG A 7 15.16 2.32 -1.35
N THR A 8 15.49 1.95 -0.11
CA THR A 8 14.77 0.93 0.64
C THR A 8 13.29 1.24 0.53
N SER A 9 12.59 0.45 -0.26
CA SER A 9 11.18 0.66 -0.54
C SER A 9 10.41 0.25 0.71
N ILE A 10 9.21 0.80 0.94
CA ILE A 10 8.39 0.34 2.07
C ILE A 10 8.18 -1.18 1.98
N TYR A 11 8.01 -1.71 0.76
CA TYR A 11 7.91 -3.14 0.52
C TYR A 11 9.15 -3.94 0.95
N ASP A 12 10.35 -3.38 0.82
CA ASP A 12 11.60 -4.05 1.19
C ASP A 12 11.73 -4.15 2.72
N VAL A 13 11.27 -3.11 3.44
CA VAL A 13 11.26 -3.07 4.90
C VAL A 13 10.22 -4.02 5.52
N ILE A 14 8.99 -4.00 5.01
CA ILE A 14 7.88 -4.77 5.61
C ILE A 14 7.75 -6.19 5.04
N GLY A 15 8.34 -6.43 3.86
CA GLY A 15 8.26 -7.68 3.12
C GLY A 15 6.85 -8.07 2.67
N TRP A 16 6.72 -9.30 2.18
CA TRP A 16 5.44 -9.87 1.77
C TRP A 16 4.44 -9.99 2.92
N THR A 17 4.92 -10.31 4.12
CA THR A 17 4.11 -10.46 5.34
C THR A 17 3.49 -9.14 5.78
N GLY A 18 4.27 -8.05 5.73
CA GLY A 18 3.77 -6.71 6.01
C GLY A 18 2.78 -6.22 4.95
N LEU A 19 3.05 -6.49 3.66
CA LEU A 19 2.11 -6.22 2.58
C LEU A 19 0.77 -6.93 2.83
N PHE A 20 0.79 -8.21 3.18
CA PHE A 20 -0.41 -8.97 3.49
C PHE A 20 -1.15 -8.38 4.68
N ASN A 21 -0.45 -8.04 5.76
CA ASN A 21 -1.04 -7.44 6.95
C ASN A 21 -1.68 -6.07 6.66
N VAL A 22 -1.01 -5.23 5.86
CA VAL A 22 -1.53 -3.94 5.39
C VAL A 22 -2.82 -4.15 4.61
N VAL A 23 -2.81 -4.98 3.57
CA VAL A 23 -4.01 -5.22 2.75
C VAL A 23 -5.12 -5.85 3.60
N TRP A 24 -4.80 -6.84 4.43
CA TRP A 24 -5.73 -7.54 5.30
C TRP A 24 -6.42 -6.60 6.30
N LYS A 25 -5.69 -5.76 7.03
CA LYS A 25 -6.25 -4.82 8.02
C LYS A 25 -7.00 -3.65 7.38
N SER A 26 -6.56 -3.23 6.20
CA SER A 26 -7.07 -2.04 5.52
C SER A 26 -8.33 -2.29 4.72
N THR A 27 -8.56 -3.55 4.33
CA THR A 27 -9.72 -3.95 3.51
C THR A 27 -10.94 -4.22 4.39
N PRO A 28 -12.08 -3.55 4.15
CA PRO A 28 -13.33 -3.83 4.88
C PRO A 28 -13.96 -5.18 4.46
N TYR A 29 -14.58 -5.86 5.42
CA TYR A 29 -15.47 -7.01 5.17
C TYR A 29 -16.79 -6.46 4.61
N PRO A 30 -17.44 -7.04 3.57
CA PRO A 30 -17.25 -8.37 2.97
C PRO A 30 -16.39 -8.43 1.70
N VAL A 31 -15.95 -7.30 1.14
CA VAL A 31 -15.18 -7.27 -0.12
C VAL A 31 -13.78 -7.89 -0.01
N ARG A 32 -13.35 -8.25 1.21
CA ARG A 32 -12.02 -8.77 1.54
C ARG A 32 -11.52 -9.87 0.62
N VAL A 33 -12.37 -10.84 0.25
CA VAL A 33 -11.97 -11.99 -0.56
C VAL A 33 -11.59 -11.58 -1.99
N PHE A 34 -12.35 -10.66 -2.59
CA PHE A 34 -12.09 -10.14 -3.94
C PHE A 34 -11.04 -9.02 -3.96
N ALA A 35 -11.05 -8.18 -2.92
CA ALA A 35 -10.12 -7.07 -2.75
C ALA A 35 -8.73 -7.52 -2.28
N LEU A 36 -8.58 -8.73 -1.75
CA LEU A 36 -7.28 -9.25 -1.31
C LEU A 36 -6.28 -9.45 -2.45
N PRO A 37 -6.57 -10.25 -3.49
CA PRO A 37 -5.61 -10.44 -4.58
C PRO A 37 -5.37 -9.13 -5.35
N TYR A 38 -6.43 -8.34 -5.56
CA TYR A 38 -6.33 -7.02 -6.19
C TYR A 38 -5.49 -6.05 -5.34
N GLY A 39 -5.75 -6.03 -4.04
CA GLY A 39 -5.05 -5.22 -3.05
C GLY A 39 -3.58 -5.62 -2.97
N LEU A 40 -3.25 -6.90 -2.82
CA LEU A 40 -1.86 -7.38 -2.81
C LEU A 40 -1.10 -6.97 -4.07
N HIS A 41 -1.73 -7.07 -5.24
CA HIS A 41 -1.09 -6.70 -6.50
C HIS A 41 -0.85 -5.19 -6.61
N ILE A 42 -1.90 -4.38 -6.41
CA ILE A 42 -1.81 -2.92 -6.53
C ILE A 42 -0.95 -2.34 -5.40
N TYR A 43 -1.24 -2.69 -4.13
CA TYR A 43 -0.48 -2.19 -2.98
C TYR A 43 0.97 -2.68 -3.00
N GLY A 44 1.24 -3.89 -3.51
CA GLY A 44 2.61 -4.35 -3.76
C GLY A 44 3.37 -3.41 -4.69
N ASN A 45 2.76 -3.00 -5.81
CA ASN A 45 3.35 -2.01 -6.71
C ASN A 45 3.48 -0.62 -6.06
N LEU A 46 2.47 -0.18 -5.31
CA LEU A 46 2.50 1.11 -4.61
C LEU A 46 3.62 1.17 -3.56
N LEU A 47 3.81 0.10 -2.79
CA LEU A 47 4.83 0.00 -1.73
C LEU A 47 6.24 -0.21 -2.28
N LYS A 48 6.38 -0.83 -3.45
CA LYS A 48 7.65 -0.90 -4.19
C LYS A 48 8.03 0.44 -4.81
N GLY A 49 7.02 1.21 -5.27
CA GLY A 49 7.23 2.53 -5.86
C GLY A 49 7.31 3.70 -4.87
N SER A 50 7.02 3.46 -3.58
CA SER A 50 7.01 4.48 -2.54
C SER A 50 8.09 4.21 -1.50
N SER A 51 8.89 5.23 -1.17
CA SER A 51 9.91 5.14 -0.12
C SER A 51 9.45 5.72 1.22
N ASN A 52 8.33 6.47 1.26
CA ASN A 52 7.80 7.10 2.48
C ASN A 52 6.26 7.20 2.46
N LEU A 53 5.65 7.47 3.63
CA LEU A 53 4.19 7.57 3.78
C LEU A 53 3.57 8.69 2.93
N GLN A 54 4.30 9.79 2.73
CA GLN A 54 3.86 10.93 1.92
C GLN A 54 3.79 10.59 0.42
N GLN A 55 4.78 9.89 -0.13
CA GLN A 55 4.71 9.38 -1.51
C GLN A 55 3.59 8.37 -1.65
N LEU A 56 3.45 7.46 -0.67
CA LEU A 56 2.36 6.49 -0.67
C LEU A 56 0.99 7.18 -0.66
N LEU A 57 0.82 8.27 0.10
CA LEU A 57 -0.39 9.10 0.10
C LEU A 57 -0.65 9.69 -1.30
N GLY A 58 0.39 10.26 -1.93
CA GLY A 58 0.29 10.88 -3.24
C GLY A 58 -0.13 9.90 -4.33
N VAL A 59 0.51 8.73 -4.40
CA VAL A 59 0.17 7.69 -5.39
C VAL A 59 -1.21 7.08 -5.07
N HIS A 60 -1.54 6.88 -3.79
CA HIS A 60 -2.85 6.39 -3.39
C HIS A 60 -3.98 7.38 -3.72
N ALA A 61 -3.75 8.68 -3.55
CA ALA A 61 -4.70 9.73 -3.91
C ALA A 61 -4.89 9.83 -5.44
N ARG A 62 -3.80 9.69 -6.20
CA ARG A 62 -3.83 9.64 -7.66
C ARG A 62 -4.63 8.44 -8.18
N GLU A 63 -4.41 7.27 -7.61
CA GLU A 63 -5.13 6.05 -7.98
C GLU A 63 -6.60 6.08 -7.55
N TYR A 64 -6.89 6.73 -6.42
CA TYR A 64 -8.25 7.03 -6.00
C TYR A 64 -8.97 7.95 -7.00
N MET A 65 -8.30 8.96 -7.56
CA MET A 65 -8.90 9.82 -8.57
C MET A 65 -9.11 9.09 -9.89
N SER A 66 -8.15 8.24 -10.29
CA SER A 66 -8.13 7.55 -11.58
C SER A 66 -9.08 6.35 -11.67
N SER A 67 -9.19 5.54 -10.61
CA SER A 67 -9.82 4.21 -10.70
C SER A 67 -11.11 4.05 -9.87
N LYS A 68 -12.24 3.79 -10.54
CA LYS A 68 -13.51 3.42 -9.89
C LYS A 68 -13.41 2.12 -9.08
N LEU A 69 -12.65 1.13 -9.55
CA LEU A 69 -12.40 -0.12 -8.82
C LEU A 69 -11.67 0.14 -7.49
N PHE A 70 -10.72 1.07 -7.48
CA PHE A 70 -10.01 1.47 -6.27
C PHE A 70 -10.92 2.22 -5.28
N ARG A 71 -11.91 2.96 -5.79
CA ARG A 71 -12.96 3.56 -4.95
C ARG A 71 -13.89 2.50 -4.35
N LEU A 72 -14.19 1.43 -5.09
CA LEU A 72 -15.09 0.35 -4.66
C LEU A 72 -14.42 -0.58 -3.64
N PHE A 73 -13.17 -0.95 -3.88
CA PHE A 73 -12.39 -1.87 -3.05
C PHE A 73 -11.48 -1.17 -2.04
N ARG A 74 -11.81 0.09 -1.70
CA ARG A 74 -10.96 1.02 -0.98
C ARG A 74 -10.37 0.42 0.31
N PRO A 75 -9.04 0.23 0.37
CA PRO A 75 -8.34 0.09 1.64
C PRO A 75 -8.35 1.45 2.35
N ARG A 76 -8.72 1.48 3.63
CA ARG A 76 -8.71 2.75 4.38
C ARG A 76 -7.26 3.18 4.62
N TYR A 77 -6.81 4.25 3.95
CA TYR A 77 -5.45 4.79 4.10
C TYR A 77 -5.04 5.03 5.56
N HIS A 78 -5.96 5.47 6.43
CA HIS A 78 -5.66 5.65 7.85
C HIS A 78 -5.24 4.34 8.54
N ARG A 79 -5.81 3.19 8.14
CA ARG A 79 -5.40 1.87 8.64
C ARG A 79 -4.06 1.44 8.04
N VAL A 80 -3.85 1.72 6.77
CA VAL A 80 -2.56 1.48 6.09
C VAL A 80 -1.46 2.25 6.82
N LYS A 81 -1.67 3.54 7.09
CA LYS A 81 -0.75 4.39 7.83
C LYS A 81 -0.45 3.80 9.21
N SER A 82 -1.49 3.47 9.99
CA SER A 82 -1.32 2.89 11.32
C SER A 82 -0.57 1.56 11.32
N VAL A 83 -0.77 0.71 10.30
CA VAL A 83 -0.03 -0.54 10.16
C VAL A 83 1.43 -0.28 9.79
N LEU A 84 1.69 0.65 8.87
CA LEU A 84 3.03 1.01 8.42
C LEU A 84 3.85 1.72 9.50
N GLU A 85 3.23 2.61 10.29
CA GLU A 85 3.82 3.20 11.49
C GLU A 85 4.26 2.10 12.48
N GLY A 86 3.45 1.04 12.61
CA GLY A 86 3.80 -0.13 13.43
C GLY A 86 5.01 -0.92 12.93
N TYR A 87 5.43 -0.74 11.68
CA TYR A 87 6.66 -1.30 11.11
C TYR A 87 7.85 -0.33 11.17
N GLY A 88 7.71 0.83 11.84
CA GLY A 88 8.75 1.86 11.89
C GLY A 88 8.87 2.68 10.60
N ILE A 89 7.88 2.62 9.71
CA ILE A 89 7.83 3.46 8.51
C ILE A 89 7.24 4.81 8.91
N GLU A 90 8.11 5.80 9.07
CA GLU A 90 7.73 7.18 9.38
C GLU A 90 7.66 8.04 8.10
N GLY A 91 6.89 9.13 8.18
CA GLY A 91 6.78 10.12 7.10
C GLY A 91 5.91 11.31 7.47
#